data_AF-C1A4R5-F1
#
_entry.id   AF-C1A4R5-F1
#
_cell.length_a   1.000
_cell.length_b   1.000
_cell.length_c   1.000
_cell.angle_alpha   90.00
_cell.angle_beta   90.00
_cell.angle_gamma   90.00
#
_symmetry.space_group_name_H-M   'P 1'
#
loop_
_entity.id
_entity.type
_entity.pdbx_description
1 polymer ?
#
loop_
_entity_poly.entity_id
_entity_poly.type
_entity_poly.pdbx_seq_one_letter_code
_entity_poly.pdbx_strand_id
1 'polypeptide(L)'
;MAIELRKLLTSTTKSAARLSGVALTQSLRAKMRVSDETSLIVLLHGNDNLLERFWEMDRQPFYQQLLKHNINAIMGTTFSLYNEGRLRPASHNVMQLRRHSHVLHELSSYGLTYIPNLYLRAVKDEVELAAWLRDRTDIRQVARDLSMNKTWRAKEVELDLLARALDRTARNFNVLVTGVSIGTYREVVSHLHKNGHTCTVVTPDPIMKAHHGRNLASREAGSRTTLYQRNLERMDREIRALDQQLGIRRTPTYPGLAVAGAQAA
;
A
#
# COMPACT_ATOMS: atom_id res chain seq x y z
N MET A 1 6.15 12.20 -6.85
CA MET A 1 7.32 11.88 -6.01
C MET A 1 6.84 11.53 -4.61
N ALA A 2 7.31 10.41 -4.04
CA ALA A 2 6.98 10.02 -2.67
C ALA A 2 8.10 10.38 -1.68
N ILE A 3 7.74 10.88 -0.50
CA ILE A 3 8.66 11.34 0.54
C ILE A 3 8.36 10.60 1.83
N GLU A 4 9.29 9.77 2.28
CA GLU A 4 9.12 9.01 3.52
C GLU A 4 9.28 9.90 4.75
N LEU A 5 8.56 9.56 5.82
CA LEU A 5 8.62 10.24 7.12
C LEU A 5 10.05 10.42 7.65
N ARG A 6 10.92 9.40 7.48
CA ARG A 6 12.33 9.45 7.92
C ARG A 6 13.17 10.54 7.24
N LYS A 7 12.72 11.06 6.09
CA LYS A 7 13.39 12.19 5.43
C LYS A 7 12.95 13.52 6.05
N LEU A 8 11.73 13.59 6.56
CA LEU A 8 11.13 14.80 7.11
C LEU A 8 11.37 14.96 8.61
N LEU A 9 11.68 13.87 9.30
CA LEU A 9 11.97 13.87 10.71
C LEU A 9 13.40 13.40 11.00
N THR A 10 14.00 13.96 12.04
CA THR A 10 15.20 13.42 12.69
C THR A 10 14.83 12.97 14.08
N SER A 11 15.51 11.94 14.56
CA SER A 11 15.45 11.57 15.96
C SER A 11 16.68 10.77 16.35
N THR A 12 17.31 11.14 17.47
CA THR A 12 18.32 10.31 18.14
C THR A 12 17.65 9.31 19.07
N THR A 13 18.36 8.26 19.48
CA THR A 13 17.81 7.14 20.28
C THR A 13 17.08 7.53 21.57
N LYS A 14 17.23 8.77 22.07
CA LYS A 14 16.67 9.26 23.34
C LYS A 14 15.78 10.51 23.24
N SER A 15 15.48 11.03 22.05
CA SER A 15 14.74 12.30 21.90
C SER A 15 13.48 12.17 21.05
N ALA A 16 12.47 12.97 21.38
CA ALA A 16 11.26 13.14 20.57
C ALA A 16 11.63 13.50 19.12
N ALA A 17 10.79 13.09 18.16
CA ALA A 17 11.02 13.43 16.76
C ALA A 17 10.98 14.94 16.55
N ARG A 18 11.87 15.43 15.68
CA ARG A 18 11.95 16.85 15.28
C ARG A 18 11.97 16.95 13.78
N LEU A 19 11.59 18.12 13.26
CA LEU A 19 11.71 18.41 11.85
C LEU A 19 13.17 18.30 11.39
N SER A 20 13.38 17.64 10.26
CA SER A 20 14.69 17.54 9.65
C SER A 20 15.07 18.81 8.91
N GLY A 21 16.36 18.98 8.64
CA GLY A 21 16.82 20.05 7.75
C GLY A 21 16.22 19.96 6.35
N VAL A 22 15.76 18.77 5.91
CA VAL A 22 15.02 18.60 4.65
C VAL A 22 13.61 19.16 4.78
N ALA A 23 12.91 18.93 5.90
CA ALA A 23 11.59 19.52 6.12
C ALA A 23 11.65 21.05 6.30
N LEU A 24 12.73 21.56 6.92
CA LEU A 24 12.92 22.98 7.22
C LEU A 24 13.54 23.78 6.06
N THR A 25 13.86 23.13 4.94
CA THR A 25 14.41 23.82 3.77
C THR A 25 13.42 24.83 3.20
N GLN A 26 13.92 25.82 2.46
CA GLN A 26 13.05 26.78 1.77
C GLN A 26 12.35 26.16 0.56
N SER A 27 13.01 25.22 -0.15
CA SER A 27 12.45 24.52 -1.31
C SER A 27 12.67 23.01 -1.22
N LEU A 28 11.65 22.27 -0.79
CA LEU A 28 11.68 20.81 -0.71
C LEU A 28 11.86 20.19 -2.10
N ARG A 29 11.28 20.80 -3.13
CA ARG A 29 11.37 20.36 -4.53
C ARG A 29 12.78 20.42 -5.08
N ALA A 30 13.49 21.53 -4.84
CA ALA A 30 14.89 21.67 -5.20
C ALA A 30 15.75 20.60 -4.50
N LYS A 31 15.51 20.36 -3.20
CA LYS A 31 16.22 19.32 -2.44
C LYS A 31 15.96 17.91 -2.99
N MET A 32 14.73 17.66 -3.44
CA MET A 32 14.31 16.39 -4.04
C MET A 32 14.63 16.28 -5.54
N ARG A 33 15.14 17.35 -6.16
CA ARG A 33 15.45 17.45 -7.60
C ARG A 33 14.26 17.12 -8.50
N VAL A 34 13.11 17.71 -8.19
CA VAL A 34 11.87 17.57 -8.98
C VAL A 34 11.37 18.93 -9.44
N SER A 35 10.58 18.95 -10.52
CA SER A 35 9.95 20.17 -11.02
C SER A 35 8.87 20.69 -10.06
N ASP A 36 8.47 21.95 -10.27
CA ASP A 36 7.36 22.56 -9.52
C ASP A 36 6.01 21.91 -9.80
N GLU A 37 5.84 21.37 -11.01
CA GLU A 37 4.63 20.64 -11.43
C GLU A 37 4.53 19.22 -10.83
N THR A 38 5.62 18.66 -10.31
CA THR A 38 5.64 17.28 -9.84
C THR A 38 4.76 17.13 -8.58
N SER A 39 3.74 16.26 -8.57
CA SER A 39 3.00 16.03 -7.33
C SER A 39 3.88 15.40 -6.24
N LEU A 40 3.80 15.92 -5.01
CA LEU A 40 4.49 15.40 -3.82
C LEU A 40 3.50 14.65 -2.93
N ILE A 41 3.85 13.42 -2.58
CA ILE A 41 3.10 12.60 -1.62
C ILE A 41 4.01 12.32 -0.44
N VAL A 42 3.52 12.54 0.78
CA VAL A 42 4.24 12.14 2.00
C VAL A 42 3.74 10.78 2.45
N LEU A 43 4.67 9.87 2.74
CA LEU A 43 4.37 8.56 3.29
C LEU A 43 4.65 8.56 4.79
N LEU A 44 3.61 8.51 5.62
CA LEU A 44 3.75 8.36 7.08
C LEU A 44 4.06 6.91 7.47
N HIS A 45 5.06 6.34 6.82
CA HIS A 45 5.60 5.02 7.09
C HIS A 45 7.00 5.16 7.70
N GLY A 46 7.26 4.34 8.72
CA GLY A 46 8.58 4.16 9.32
C GLY A 46 8.65 2.88 10.13
N ASN A 47 9.79 2.65 10.79
CA ASN A 47 9.87 1.63 11.83
C ASN A 47 9.07 2.07 13.07
N ASP A 48 8.77 1.12 13.95
CA ASP A 48 7.98 1.37 15.18
C ASP A 48 8.57 2.53 15.99
N ASN A 49 9.89 2.59 16.19
CA ASN A 49 10.53 3.67 16.94
C ASN A 49 10.28 5.06 16.35
N LEU A 50 10.34 5.22 15.02
CA LEU A 50 10.07 6.52 14.38
C LEU A 50 8.59 6.88 14.48
N LEU A 51 7.70 5.90 14.30
CA LEU A 51 6.26 6.10 14.37
C LEU A 51 5.80 6.45 15.79
N GLU A 52 6.33 5.80 16.83
CA GLU A 52 6.04 6.15 18.22
C GLU A 52 6.54 7.57 18.55
N ARG A 53 7.71 7.97 18.07
CA ARG A 53 8.21 9.34 18.28
C ARG A 53 7.42 10.39 17.51
N PHE A 54 6.91 10.05 16.34
CA PHE A 54 5.97 10.89 15.60
C PHE A 54 4.62 11.01 16.33
N TRP A 55 4.19 9.95 17.01
CA TRP A 55 3.01 9.96 17.86
C TRP A 55 3.19 10.84 19.11
N GLU A 56 4.38 10.83 19.71
CA GLU A 56 4.69 11.59 20.92
C GLU A 56 4.97 13.09 20.69
N MET A 57 5.38 13.48 19.48
CA MET A 57 5.73 14.88 19.19
C MET A 57 4.49 15.76 19.05
N ASP A 58 4.66 17.07 19.30
CA ASP A 58 3.76 18.08 18.76
C ASP A 58 3.89 18.12 17.23
N ARG A 59 2.82 17.75 16.54
CA ARG A 59 2.77 17.64 15.08
C ARG A 59 2.34 18.95 14.40
N GLN A 60 1.91 19.98 15.13
CA GLN A 60 1.48 21.24 14.53
C GLN A 60 2.57 21.89 13.64
N PRO A 61 3.83 22.04 14.11
CA PRO A 61 4.90 22.57 13.25
C PRO A 61 5.15 21.70 12.02
N PHE A 62 4.98 20.38 12.15
CA PHE A 62 5.13 19.44 11.04
C PHE A 62 4.06 19.67 9.98
N TYR A 63 2.78 19.76 10.36
CA TYR A 63 1.69 20.03 9.43
C TYR A 63 1.83 21.39 8.74
N GLN A 64 2.28 22.42 9.46
CA GLN A 64 2.56 23.74 8.87
C GLN A 64 3.66 23.67 7.78
N GLN A 65 4.71 22.87 7.99
CA GLN A 65 5.71 22.68 6.93
C GLN A 65 5.13 21.94 5.73
N LEU A 66 4.25 20.95 5.92
CA LEU A 66 3.62 20.25 4.79
C LEU A 66 2.75 21.19 3.95
N LEU A 67 2.01 22.10 4.60
CA LEU A 67 1.26 23.15 3.91
C LEU A 67 2.18 24.08 3.13
N LYS A 68 3.25 24.59 3.78
CA LYS A 68 4.24 25.47 3.14
C LYS A 68 4.86 24.85 1.88
N HIS A 69 5.08 23.53 1.89
CA HIS A 69 5.66 22.80 0.77
C HIS A 69 4.64 22.38 -0.30
N ASN A 70 3.37 22.78 -0.17
CA ASN A 70 2.27 22.40 -1.08
C ASN A 70 2.22 20.89 -1.34
N ILE A 71 2.28 20.09 -0.27
CA ILE A 71 2.15 18.64 -0.35
C ILE A 71 0.76 18.27 -0.88
N ASN A 72 0.71 17.48 -1.95
CA ASN A 72 -0.54 17.14 -2.62
C ASN A 72 -1.36 16.11 -1.85
N ALA A 73 -0.71 15.15 -1.20
CA ALA A 73 -1.38 14.14 -0.41
C ALA A 73 -0.47 13.52 0.65
N ILE A 74 -1.06 13.01 1.73
CA ILE A 74 -0.34 12.38 2.83
C ILE A 74 -0.96 11.01 3.10
N MET A 75 -0.19 9.95 2.88
CA MET A 75 -0.58 8.60 3.28
C MET A 75 -0.65 8.52 4.81
N GLY A 76 -1.75 7.97 5.33
CA GLY A 76 -1.95 7.75 6.76
C GLY A 76 -0.89 6.83 7.36
N THR A 77 -0.74 6.91 8.69
CA THR A 77 0.34 6.22 9.40
C THR A 77 0.26 4.69 9.29
N THR A 78 1.41 4.03 9.15
CA THR A 78 1.53 2.56 9.12
C THR A 78 1.83 1.96 10.50
N PHE A 79 1.09 2.33 11.54
CA PHE A 79 1.30 1.74 12.87
C PHE A 79 1.15 0.22 12.82
N SER A 80 2.01 -0.50 13.54
CA SER A 80 2.08 -1.96 13.54
C SER A 80 0.77 -2.60 14.02
N LEU A 81 -0.07 -3.01 13.07
CA LEU A 81 -1.41 -3.56 13.30
C LEU A 81 -1.51 -5.08 13.09
N TYR A 82 -0.44 -5.72 12.60
CA TYR A 82 -0.41 -7.15 12.28
C TYR A 82 0.67 -7.84 13.10
N ASN A 83 0.22 -8.54 14.15
CA ASN A 83 0.89 -9.65 14.85
C ASN A 83 0.03 -9.99 16.07
N GLU A 84 -1.08 -10.69 15.86
CA GLU A 84 -1.88 -11.24 16.96
C GLU A 84 -1.21 -12.51 17.46
N GLY A 85 -0.82 -12.50 18.73
CA GLY A 85 -0.22 -13.63 19.42
C GLY A 85 -0.18 -13.35 20.91
N ARG A 86 0.34 -14.29 21.73
CA ARG A 86 0.46 -14.13 23.20
C ARG A 86 1.11 -12.81 23.64
N LEU A 87 1.93 -12.18 22.78
CA LEU A 87 2.68 -10.97 23.06
C LEU A 87 1.98 -9.66 22.66
N ARG A 88 0.89 -9.68 21.90
CA ARG A 88 0.17 -8.47 21.48
C ARG A 88 -1.35 -8.70 21.53
N PRO A 89 -2.03 -8.21 22.58
CA PRO A 89 -3.47 -8.38 22.74
C PRO A 89 -4.25 -7.59 21.67
N ALA A 90 -5.48 -7.99 21.38
CA ALA A 90 -6.36 -7.29 20.44
C ALA A 90 -6.55 -5.79 20.78
N SER A 91 -6.44 -5.42 22.06
CA SER A 91 -6.46 -4.03 22.53
C SER A 91 -5.31 -3.19 21.98
N HIS A 92 -4.13 -3.78 21.75
CA HIS A 92 -3.02 -3.08 21.10
C HIS A 92 -3.39 -2.65 19.68
N ASN A 93 -4.01 -3.53 18.90
CA ASN A 93 -4.43 -3.21 17.54
C ASN A 93 -5.51 -2.11 17.54
N VAL A 94 -6.46 -2.16 18.46
CA VAL A 94 -7.46 -1.09 18.62
C VAL A 94 -6.79 0.25 18.93
N MET A 95 -5.81 0.26 19.82
CA MET A 95 -5.05 1.48 20.14
C MET A 95 -4.31 2.03 18.91
N GLN A 96 -3.63 1.17 18.14
CA GLN A 96 -2.91 1.61 16.93
C GLN A 96 -3.86 2.13 15.84
N LEU A 97 -5.04 1.52 15.69
CA LEU A 97 -6.06 2.02 14.77
C LEU A 97 -6.61 3.37 15.23
N ARG A 98 -6.83 3.57 16.54
CA ARG A 98 -7.23 4.88 17.10
C ARG A 98 -6.18 5.95 16.86
N ARG A 99 -4.90 5.63 17.05
CA ARG A 99 -3.79 6.56 16.75
C ARG A 99 -3.75 6.92 15.26
N HIS A 100 -3.92 5.94 14.38
CA HIS A 100 -4.04 6.18 12.94
C HIS A 100 -5.19 7.15 12.62
N SER A 101 -6.40 6.84 13.08
CA SER A 101 -7.58 7.68 12.84
C SER A 101 -7.44 9.08 13.43
N HIS A 102 -6.78 9.21 14.58
CA HIS A 102 -6.51 10.50 15.20
C HIS A 102 -5.59 11.37 14.31
N VAL A 103 -4.50 10.80 13.78
CA VAL A 103 -3.62 11.50 12.85
C VAL A 103 -4.36 11.91 11.58
N LEU A 104 -5.23 11.06 11.02
CA LEU A 104 -6.04 11.44 9.86
C LEU A 104 -6.98 12.61 10.17
N HIS A 105 -7.58 12.63 11.36
CA HIS A 105 -8.43 13.73 11.79
C HIS A 105 -7.65 15.04 11.92
N GLU A 106 -6.45 15.00 12.50
CA GLU A 106 -5.55 16.16 12.56
C GLU A 106 -5.17 16.66 11.16
N LEU A 107 -4.79 15.76 10.24
CA LEU A 107 -4.48 16.16 8.86
C LEU A 107 -5.68 16.87 8.22
N SER A 108 -6.88 16.30 8.38
CA SER A 108 -8.12 16.88 7.89
C SER A 108 -8.39 18.27 8.49
N SER A 109 -8.17 18.48 9.79
CA SER A 109 -8.44 19.75 10.45
C SER A 109 -7.46 20.86 10.03
N TYR A 110 -6.26 20.49 9.58
CA TYR A 110 -5.30 21.40 8.95
C TYR A 110 -5.54 21.62 7.46
N GLY A 111 -6.62 21.06 6.89
CA GLY A 111 -6.93 21.16 5.46
C GLY A 111 -5.96 20.37 4.56
N LEU A 112 -5.19 19.44 5.12
CA LEU A 112 -4.28 18.59 4.35
C LEU A 112 -5.05 17.42 3.75
N THR A 113 -4.82 17.16 2.47
CA THR A 113 -5.38 15.98 1.79
C THR A 113 -4.68 14.72 2.29
N TYR A 114 -5.45 13.77 2.82
CA TYR A 114 -4.93 12.51 3.33
C TYR A 114 -5.42 11.31 2.49
N ILE A 115 -4.61 10.26 2.47
CA ILE A 115 -4.91 8.97 1.86
C ILE A 115 -4.94 7.94 3.00
N PRO A 116 -6.11 7.48 3.47
CA PRO A 116 -6.19 6.58 4.61
C PRO A 116 -5.51 5.24 4.29
N ASN A 117 -4.70 4.72 5.23
CA ASN A 117 -4.14 3.37 5.09
C ASN A 117 -5.15 2.38 5.66
N LEU A 118 -5.60 1.44 4.83
CA LEU A 118 -6.72 0.56 5.17
C LEU A 118 -6.22 -0.72 5.81
N TYR A 119 -6.79 -1.05 6.96
CA TYR A 119 -6.51 -2.25 7.72
C TYR A 119 -7.72 -3.17 7.72
N LEU A 120 -7.49 -4.45 7.42
CA LEU A 120 -8.51 -5.48 7.31
C LEU A 120 -7.94 -6.70 8.02
N ARG A 121 -8.55 -7.11 9.13
CA ARG A 121 -8.14 -8.28 9.93
C ARG A 121 -9.05 -9.46 9.70
N ALA A 122 -10.32 -9.20 9.41
CA ALA A 122 -11.34 -10.21 9.18
C ALA A 122 -12.37 -9.76 8.15
N VAL A 123 -13.15 -10.72 7.65
CA VAL A 123 -14.24 -10.48 6.69
C VAL A 123 -15.25 -9.46 7.21
N LYS A 124 -15.52 -9.43 8.53
CA LYS A 124 -16.41 -8.43 9.13
C LYS A 124 -15.92 -6.99 8.90
N ASP A 125 -14.61 -6.78 8.84
CA ASP A 125 -14.02 -5.46 8.64
C ASP A 125 -14.28 -4.96 7.22
N GLU A 126 -14.51 -5.86 6.24
CA GLU A 126 -14.90 -5.47 4.87
C GLU A 126 -16.20 -4.67 4.87
N VAL A 127 -17.18 -5.07 5.69
CA VAL A 127 -18.52 -4.47 5.73
C VAL A 127 -18.46 -3.11 6.42
N GLU A 128 -17.79 -3.04 7.57
CA GLU A 128 -17.61 -1.80 8.33
C GLU A 128 -16.79 -0.78 7.53
N LEU A 129 -15.69 -1.22 6.90
CA LEU A 129 -14.87 -0.36 6.05
C LEU A 129 -15.63 0.14 4.83
N ALA A 130 -16.40 -0.72 4.16
CA ALA A 130 -17.22 -0.32 3.03
C ALA A 130 -18.29 0.71 3.44
N ALA A 131 -18.90 0.54 4.62
CA ALA A 131 -19.86 1.52 5.16
C ALA A 131 -19.19 2.87 5.39
N TRP A 132 -18.06 2.88 6.11
CA TRP A 132 -17.29 4.11 6.33
C TRP A 132 -16.86 4.79 5.03
N LEU A 133 -16.42 4.01 4.03
CA LEU A 133 -16.06 4.56 2.72
C LEU A 133 -17.27 5.08 1.94
N ARG A 134 -18.47 4.48 2.06
CA ARG A 134 -19.67 5.01 1.41
C ARG A 134 -20.06 6.38 1.98
N ASP A 135 -19.88 6.57 3.28
CA ASP A 135 -20.17 7.85 3.95
C ASP A 135 -19.12 8.94 3.63
N ARG A 136 -17.93 8.54 3.16
CA ARG A 136 -16.79 9.43 2.85
C ARG A 136 -16.54 9.52 1.35
N THR A 137 -17.45 10.18 0.64
CA THR A 137 -17.41 10.32 -0.83
C THR A 137 -16.23 11.16 -1.34
N ASP A 138 -15.66 11.99 -0.47
CA ASP A 138 -14.44 12.78 -0.66
C ASP A 138 -13.19 11.90 -0.81
N ILE A 139 -13.17 10.73 -0.17
CA ILE A 139 -12.04 9.79 -0.27
C ILE A 139 -12.12 9.04 -1.59
N ARG A 140 -11.23 9.39 -2.53
CA ARG A 140 -11.07 8.70 -3.84
C ARG A 140 -9.79 7.88 -3.95
N GLN A 141 -8.89 8.08 -3.00
CA GLN A 141 -7.63 7.38 -2.91
C GLN A 141 -7.53 6.72 -1.54
N VAL A 142 -7.02 5.50 -1.53
CA VAL A 142 -6.78 4.73 -0.30
C VAL A 142 -5.39 4.14 -0.37
N ALA A 143 -4.79 3.81 0.77
CA ALA A 143 -3.47 3.22 0.82
C ALA A 143 -3.53 1.81 1.42
N ARG A 144 -2.57 0.98 1.01
CA ARG A 144 -2.33 -0.31 1.63
C ARG A 144 -0.84 -0.60 1.71
N ASP A 145 -0.34 -0.72 2.94
CA ASP A 145 1.01 -1.25 3.16
C ASP A 145 1.01 -2.77 3.21
N LEU A 146 1.90 -3.38 2.42
CA LEU A 146 2.12 -4.83 2.33
C LEU A 146 3.54 -5.22 2.77
N SER A 147 4.26 -4.33 3.47
CA SER A 147 5.65 -4.51 3.88
C SER A 147 5.88 -5.72 4.80
N MET A 148 4.85 -6.09 5.57
CA MET A 148 4.87 -7.23 6.49
C MET A 148 4.58 -8.57 5.78
N ASN A 149 3.91 -8.57 4.64
CA ASN A 149 3.54 -9.77 3.90
C ASN A 149 4.73 -10.23 3.04
N LYS A 150 5.52 -11.20 3.51
CA LYS A 150 6.76 -11.61 2.80
C LYS A 150 6.53 -12.48 1.56
N THR A 151 5.41 -13.19 1.48
CA THR A 151 5.08 -14.07 0.34
C THR A 151 4.02 -13.43 -0.57
N TRP A 152 3.95 -13.86 -1.84
CA TRP A 152 2.86 -13.46 -2.74
C TRP A 152 1.50 -13.87 -2.15
N ARG A 153 1.38 -15.12 -1.69
CA ARG A 153 0.12 -15.63 -1.13
C ARG A 153 -0.42 -14.77 0.01
N ALA A 154 0.46 -14.30 0.91
CA ALA A 154 0.06 -13.43 1.99
C ALA A 154 -0.37 -12.03 1.50
N LYS A 155 0.24 -11.51 0.42
CA LYS A 155 -0.18 -10.25 -0.20
C LYS A 155 -1.52 -10.39 -0.92
N GLU A 156 -1.68 -11.49 -1.66
CA GLU A 156 -2.89 -11.80 -2.43
C GLU A 156 -4.12 -11.87 -1.52
N VAL A 157 -4.03 -12.53 -0.37
CA VAL A 157 -5.14 -12.59 0.59
C VAL A 157 -5.55 -11.19 1.09
N GLU A 158 -4.59 -10.32 1.37
CA GLU A 158 -4.87 -8.94 1.80
C GLU A 158 -5.46 -8.09 0.67
N LEU A 159 -4.99 -8.30 -0.57
CA LEU A 159 -5.52 -7.63 -1.75
C LEU A 159 -6.93 -8.09 -2.08
N ASP A 160 -7.22 -9.39 -1.93
CA ASP A 160 -8.57 -9.95 -2.07
C ASP A 160 -9.54 -9.32 -1.05
N LEU A 161 -9.13 -9.26 0.21
CA LEU A 161 -9.90 -8.62 1.28
C LEU A 161 -10.16 -7.14 0.97
N LEU A 162 -9.12 -6.43 0.53
CA LEU A 162 -9.20 -5.03 0.17
C LEU A 162 -10.15 -4.81 -1.02
N ALA A 163 -9.98 -5.54 -2.11
CA ALA A 163 -10.82 -5.42 -3.30
C ALA A 163 -12.28 -5.67 -2.95
N ARG A 164 -12.61 -6.74 -2.22
CA ARG A 164 -13.99 -7.00 -1.78
C ARG A 164 -14.57 -5.87 -0.93
N ALA A 165 -13.79 -5.26 -0.05
CA ALA A 165 -14.26 -4.12 0.74
C ALA A 165 -14.54 -2.89 -0.14
N LEU A 166 -13.67 -2.61 -1.12
CA LEU A 166 -13.82 -1.50 -2.04
C LEU A 166 -14.98 -1.69 -3.02
N ASP A 167 -15.17 -2.89 -3.57
CA ASP A 167 -16.27 -3.23 -4.48
C ASP A 167 -17.65 -3.01 -3.86
N ARG A 168 -17.78 -3.22 -2.55
CA ARG A 168 -19.01 -2.95 -1.78
C ARG A 168 -19.39 -1.47 -1.72
N THR A 169 -18.55 -0.56 -2.17
CA THR A 169 -18.84 0.88 -2.20
C THR A 169 -19.44 1.35 -3.53
N ALA A 170 -19.51 0.47 -4.54
CA ALA A 170 -20.00 0.79 -5.89
C ALA A 170 -19.24 1.95 -6.59
N ARG A 171 -17.97 2.16 -6.25
CA ARG A 171 -17.09 3.15 -6.88
C ARG A 171 -15.65 2.65 -6.95
N ASN A 172 -14.91 3.19 -7.93
CA ASN A 172 -13.51 2.85 -8.14
C ASN A 172 -12.59 3.76 -7.32
N PHE A 173 -11.48 3.20 -6.84
CA PHE A 173 -10.46 3.92 -6.11
C PHE A 173 -9.12 3.83 -6.83
N ASN A 174 -8.27 4.83 -6.58
CA ASN A 174 -6.83 4.66 -6.78
C ASN A 174 -6.20 4.14 -5.48
N VAL A 175 -5.56 2.98 -5.53
CA VAL A 175 -4.94 2.34 -4.38
C VAL A 175 -3.43 2.60 -4.39
N LEU A 176 -2.95 3.37 -3.42
CA LEU A 176 -1.53 3.58 -3.17
C LEU A 176 -0.96 2.39 -2.40
N VAL A 177 -0.07 1.61 -3.02
CA VAL A 177 0.48 0.40 -2.41
C VAL A 177 1.96 0.58 -2.06
N THR A 178 2.34 0.27 -0.82
CA THR A 178 3.73 0.23 -0.35
C THR A 178 4.14 -1.18 0.06
N GLY A 179 5.46 -1.40 0.27
CA GLY A 179 5.95 -2.71 0.73
C GLY A 179 5.96 -3.80 -0.35
N VAL A 180 5.91 -3.38 -1.62
CA VAL A 180 5.91 -4.27 -2.79
C VAL A 180 7.23 -4.10 -3.55
N SER A 181 7.80 -5.21 -4.00
CA SER A 181 9.01 -5.23 -4.81
C SER A 181 8.70 -5.09 -6.30
N ILE A 182 9.70 -4.74 -7.11
CA ILE A 182 9.61 -4.79 -8.58
C ILE A 182 9.31 -6.21 -9.08
N GLY A 183 9.65 -7.24 -8.30
CA GLY A 183 9.34 -8.62 -8.68
C GLY A 183 7.86 -8.99 -8.59
N THR A 184 7.06 -8.16 -7.89
CA THR A 184 5.66 -8.48 -7.54
C THR A 184 4.67 -7.36 -7.88
N TYR A 185 5.14 -6.20 -8.36
CA TYR A 185 4.25 -5.04 -8.58
C TYR A 185 3.22 -5.31 -9.67
N ARG A 186 3.57 -6.09 -10.71
CA ARG A 186 2.66 -6.38 -11.83
C ARG A 186 1.46 -7.18 -11.35
N GLU A 187 1.70 -8.14 -10.47
CA GLU A 187 0.68 -8.99 -9.89
C GLU A 187 -0.26 -8.15 -9.00
N VAL A 188 0.28 -7.25 -8.18
CA VAL A 188 -0.52 -6.29 -7.40
C VAL A 188 -1.40 -5.40 -8.29
N VAL A 189 -0.79 -4.79 -9.31
CA VAL A 189 -1.49 -3.90 -10.25
C VAL A 189 -2.56 -4.67 -11.01
N SER A 190 -2.25 -5.85 -11.52
CA SER A 190 -3.20 -6.71 -12.23
C SER A 190 -4.36 -7.13 -11.33
N HIS A 191 -4.09 -7.48 -10.07
CA HIS A 191 -5.11 -7.87 -9.12
C HIS A 191 -6.11 -6.75 -8.84
N LEU A 192 -5.63 -5.52 -8.61
CA LEU A 192 -6.51 -4.37 -8.37
C LEU A 192 -7.28 -3.93 -9.63
N HIS A 193 -6.63 -3.95 -10.81
CA HIS A 193 -7.31 -3.63 -12.08
C HIS A 193 -8.42 -4.61 -12.44
N LYS A 194 -8.28 -5.90 -12.11
CA LYS A 194 -9.33 -6.90 -12.33
C LYS A 194 -10.64 -6.57 -11.59
N ASN A 195 -10.55 -5.82 -10.48
CA ASN A 195 -11.68 -5.33 -9.71
C ASN A 195 -12.03 -3.86 -10.04
N GLY A 196 -11.56 -3.34 -11.18
CA GLY A 196 -11.89 -1.98 -11.65
C GLY A 196 -11.18 -0.84 -10.92
N HIS A 197 -10.23 -1.12 -10.03
CA HIS A 197 -9.47 -0.10 -9.30
C HIS A 197 -8.16 0.23 -9.99
N THR A 198 -7.71 1.49 -9.88
CA THR A 198 -6.37 1.89 -10.31
C THR A 198 -5.37 1.72 -9.18
N CYS A 199 -4.08 1.68 -9.50
CA CYS A 199 -3.04 1.45 -8.51
C CYS A 199 -1.80 2.31 -8.76
N THR A 200 -1.26 2.88 -7.69
CA THR A 200 0.08 3.48 -7.66
C THR A 200 0.95 2.67 -6.72
N VAL A 201 1.99 2.02 -7.23
CA VAL A 201 2.95 1.28 -6.41
C VAL A 201 4.14 2.18 -6.09
N VAL A 202 4.46 2.33 -4.81
CA VAL A 202 5.67 3.00 -4.34
C VAL A 202 6.65 1.98 -3.81
N THR A 203 7.84 1.94 -4.42
CA THR A 203 8.89 0.97 -4.07
C THR A 203 10.27 1.62 -4.06
N PRO A 204 11.12 1.33 -3.05
CA PRO A 204 12.50 1.82 -3.01
C PRO A 204 13.44 0.96 -3.89
N ASP A 205 12.96 -0.15 -4.44
CA ASP A 205 13.76 -1.14 -5.19
C ASP A 205 14.71 -0.54 -6.24
N PRO A 206 14.31 0.43 -7.09
CA PRO A 206 15.22 1.07 -8.05
C PRO A 206 16.46 1.67 -7.38
N ILE A 207 16.22 2.42 -6.31
CA ILE A 207 17.26 3.13 -5.56
C ILE A 207 18.13 2.12 -4.81
N MET A 208 17.52 1.12 -4.17
CA MET A 208 18.25 0.08 -3.45
C MET A 208 19.12 -0.76 -4.38
N LYS A 209 18.62 -1.13 -5.56
CA LYS A 209 19.42 -1.85 -6.57
C LYS A 209 20.60 -1.02 -7.04
N ALA A 210 20.38 0.25 -7.39
CA ALA A 210 21.45 1.16 -7.78
C ALA A 210 22.49 1.34 -6.67
N HIS A 211 22.05 1.48 -5.41
CA HIS A 211 22.95 1.57 -4.25
C HIS A 211 23.82 0.32 -4.07
N HIS A 212 23.29 -0.86 -4.40
CA HIS A 212 24.02 -2.13 -4.39
C HIS A 212 24.78 -2.42 -5.70
N GLY A 213 24.97 -1.43 -6.57
CA GLY A 213 25.67 -1.59 -7.85
C GLY A 213 24.95 -2.53 -8.83
N ARG A 214 23.66 -2.79 -8.63
CA ARG A 214 22.85 -3.65 -9.49
C ARG A 214 22.04 -2.79 -10.44
N ASN A 215 22.14 -3.07 -11.73
CA ASN A 215 21.27 -2.46 -12.72
C ASN A 215 19.83 -3.00 -12.56
N LEU A 216 18.87 -2.12 -12.81
CA LEU A 216 17.52 -2.55 -13.14
C LEU A 216 17.58 -3.25 -14.50
N ALA A 217 17.95 -4.52 -14.52
CA ALA A 217 17.69 -5.33 -15.69
C ALA A 217 16.18 -5.39 -15.86
N SER A 218 15.65 -4.72 -16.89
CA SER A 218 14.33 -5.04 -17.42
C SER A 218 14.43 -6.47 -17.94
N ARG A 219 14.11 -7.44 -17.09
CA ARG A 219 13.80 -8.77 -17.60
C ARG A 219 12.54 -8.57 -18.43
N GLU A 220 12.71 -8.52 -19.76
CA GLU A 220 11.61 -8.79 -20.68
C GLU A 220 10.89 -10.06 -20.22
N ALA A 221 9.59 -10.07 -20.43
CA ALA A 221 8.59 -10.89 -19.75
C ALA A 221 8.62 -12.41 -20.08
N GLY A 222 9.79 -13.01 -20.27
CA GLY A 222 9.92 -14.37 -20.81
C GLY A 222 10.10 -15.51 -19.80
N SER A 223 10.51 -15.25 -18.55
CA SER A 223 11.10 -16.35 -17.73
C SER A 223 10.34 -16.75 -16.45
N ARG A 224 9.37 -15.96 -15.96
CA ARG A 224 8.59 -16.29 -14.74
C ARG A 224 7.14 -16.66 -14.97
N THR A 225 6.58 -16.27 -16.12
CA THR A 225 5.20 -16.60 -16.52
C THR A 225 5.01 -18.11 -16.61
N THR A 226 6.02 -18.85 -17.08
CA THR A 226 5.95 -20.31 -17.28
C THR A 226 5.86 -21.12 -15.98
N LEU A 227 6.51 -20.68 -14.90
CA LEU A 227 6.47 -21.38 -13.61
C LEU A 227 5.16 -21.10 -12.84
N TYR A 228 4.66 -19.88 -12.95
CA TYR A 228 3.36 -19.48 -12.40
C TYR A 228 2.19 -20.14 -13.18
N GLN A 229 2.25 -20.16 -14.52
CA GLN A 229 1.28 -20.89 -15.35
C GLN A 229 1.31 -22.39 -15.06
N ARG A 230 2.48 -23.02 -14.95
CA ARG A 230 2.58 -24.46 -14.58
C ARG A 230 2.02 -24.75 -13.18
N ASN A 231 2.20 -23.85 -12.22
CA ASN A 231 1.64 -24.01 -10.88
C ASN A 231 0.13 -23.80 -10.84
N LEU A 232 -0.41 -22.84 -11.61
CA LEU A 232 -1.85 -22.66 -11.80
C LEU A 232 -2.48 -23.86 -12.50
N GLU A 233 -1.87 -24.38 -13.58
CA GLU A 233 -2.32 -25.58 -14.29
C GLU A 233 -2.27 -26.84 -13.42
N ARG A 234 -1.32 -26.92 -12.48
CA ARG A 234 -1.25 -27.99 -11.49
C ARG A 234 -2.37 -27.87 -10.46
N MET A 235 -2.56 -26.68 -9.89
CA MET A 235 -3.64 -26.43 -8.93
C MET A 235 -5.02 -26.62 -9.55
N ASP A 236 -5.25 -26.17 -10.77
CA ASP A 236 -6.52 -26.38 -11.49
C ASP A 236 -6.78 -27.86 -11.79
N ARG A 237 -5.73 -28.68 -11.93
CA ARG A 237 -5.87 -30.14 -12.05
C ARG A 237 -6.22 -30.79 -10.72
N GLU A 238 -5.57 -30.36 -9.63
CA GLU A 238 -5.84 -30.84 -8.27
C GLU A 238 -7.26 -30.47 -7.81
N ILE A 239 -7.71 -29.24 -8.10
CA ILE A 239 -9.08 -28.76 -7.82
C ILE A 239 -10.11 -29.54 -8.63
N ARG A 240 -9.87 -29.77 -9.94
CA ARG A 240 -10.76 -30.58 -10.78
C ARG A 240 -10.87 -32.03 -10.30
N ALA A 241 -9.77 -32.63 -9.86
CA ALA A 241 -9.77 -33.97 -9.29
C ALA A 241 -10.58 -34.05 -8.00
N LEU A 242 -10.48 -33.04 -7.13
CA LEU A 242 -11.26 -32.93 -5.90
C LEU A 242 -12.76 -32.68 -6.19
N ASP A 243 -13.08 -31.79 -7.11
CA ASP A 243 -14.46 -31.50 -7.51
C ASP A 243 -15.15 -32.73 -8.12
N GLN A 244 -14.40 -33.55 -8.88
CA GLN A 244 -14.87 -34.81 -9.45
C GLN A 244 -15.09 -35.89 -8.37
N GLN A 245 -14.26 -35.93 -7.33
CA GLN A 245 -14.47 -36.79 -6.16
C GLN A 245 -15.66 -36.35 -5.29
N LEU A 246 -15.97 -35.06 -5.26
CA LEU A 246 -17.03 -34.48 -4.43
C LEU A 246 -18.36 -34.28 -5.19
N GLY A 247 -18.43 -34.59 -6.48
CA GLY A 247 -19.64 -34.45 -7.30
C GLY A 247 -20.07 -33.00 -7.55
N ILE A 248 -19.17 -32.03 -7.35
CA ILE A 248 -19.47 -30.60 -7.44
C ILE A 248 -19.21 -30.12 -8.88
N ARG A 249 -20.25 -29.65 -9.59
CA ARG A 249 -20.07 -28.98 -10.88
C ARG A 249 -19.86 -27.47 -10.66
N ARG A 250 -18.64 -26.99 -10.85
CA ARG A 250 -18.34 -25.54 -10.95
C ARG A 250 -18.07 -25.14 -12.40
N THR A 251 -18.62 -24.02 -12.81
CA THR A 251 -18.27 -23.35 -14.08
C THR A 251 -16.85 -22.75 -13.94
N PRO A 252 -15.98 -22.83 -14.98
CA PRO A 252 -14.60 -22.34 -14.86
C PRO A 252 -14.56 -20.84 -14.54
N THR A 253 -13.83 -20.45 -13.50
CA THR A 253 -13.60 -19.05 -13.10
C THR A 253 -12.52 -18.33 -13.93
N TYR A 254 -11.95 -19.00 -14.93
CA TYR A 254 -11.01 -18.41 -15.88
C TYR A 254 -11.51 -18.61 -17.31
N PRO A 255 -12.25 -17.65 -17.90
CA PRO A 255 -12.46 -17.65 -19.34
C PRO A 255 -11.09 -17.51 -20.03
N GLY A 256 -10.85 -18.37 -21.02
CA GLY A 256 -9.56 -18.56 -21.65
C GLY A 256 -8.90 -17.26 -22.13
N LEU A 257 -7.61 -17.13 -21.83
CA LEU A 257 -6.71 -16.31 -22.63
C LEU A 257 -6.59 -16.97 -24.00
N ALA A 258 -7.49 -16.59 -24.90
CA ALA A 258 -7.29 -16.77 -26.32
C ALA A 258 -6.02 -16.02 -26.70
N VAL A 259 -4.97 -16.76 -27.02
CA VAL A 259 -3.77 -16.22 -27.68
C VAL A 259 -4.16 -16.00 -29.14
N ALA A 260 -4.62 -14.80 -29.45
CA ALA A 260 -4.53 -14.20 -30.77
C ALA A 260 -3.50 -13.07 -30.64
N GLY A 261 -2.38 -12.98 -31.35
CA GLY A 261 -1.84 -13.70 -32.50
C GLY A 261 -0.97 -12.68 -33.23
N ALA A 262 0.29 -12.99 -33.51
CA ALA A 262 1.07 -12.35 -34.58
C ALA A 262 2.32 -13.19 -34.84
N GLN A 263 2.17 -14.15 -35.76
CA GLN A 263 3.28 -14.65 -36.55
C GLN A 263 3.85 -13.48 -37.35
N ALA A 264 5.16 -13.30 -37.30
CA ALA A 264 5.88 -12.48 -38.25
C ALA A 264 6.16 -13.33 -39.49
N ALA A 265 5.55 -12.95 -40.60
CA ALA A 265 6.07 -13.06 -41.96
C ALA A 265 5.44 -11.91 -42.76
#